data_AF-A0A6I9LEE3-F1
#
_entry.id   AF-A0A6I9LEE3-F1
#
_cell.length_a   1.000
_cell.length_b   1.000
_cell.length_c   1.000
_cell.angle_alpha   90.00
_cell.angle_beta   90.00
_cell.angle_gamma   90.00
#
_symmetry.space_group_name_H-M   'P 1'
#
loop_
_entity.id
_entity.type
_entity.pdbx_description
1 polymer ?
#
loop_
_entity_poly.entity_id
_entity_poly.type
_entity_poly.pdbx_seq_one_letter_code
_entity_poly.pdbx_strand_id
1 'polypeptide(L)'
;MAWRTNLACLIKAGGRWRWLPVPERSSLPPALNNSCCRRKSTAPEKMVASVVFDTDGKEPGDALDKLFSPEQQASILHVLNTASNQELEAFRLLRGRKSVNIVEHRKKFGPFQSLENLIDVPLIQYKTAVQVCNSILCPESGRKRTSQEKWLLGKFIKPAVQRERLKAVNSIVSIVFGTRRIAWAHLDRKLTVLDWQQAECWKLTNKTYPSSVYLEEISSVISKIPEADLYILEKSGLSIQNTTLFPILLHFLITEAMLYALLNKTFAEDGQHRVLSMNRNAVGKHFDLMIGDTRTSGRELVKQLLSESVLKKEPRVFFPPDRVVRYRQKILKASHHIEELYDSLLQAVAFYELVFGRGSELKC
;
A
#
# COMPACT_ATOMS: atom_id res chain seq x y z
N MET A 1 -31.16 7.36 36.18
CA MET A 1 -31.18 8.49 37.15
C MET A 1 -29.76 8.94 37.39
N ALA A 2 -29.55 10.26 37.47
CA ALA A 2 -28.27 10.96 37.63
C ALA A 2 -27.49 10.45 38.87
N TRP A 3 -26.22 10.74 39.10
CA TRP A 3 -25.69 12.05 39.48
C TRP A 3 -24.24 12.26 38.98
N ARG A 4 -23.99 13.49 38.52
CA ARG A 4 -22.69 14.05 38.12
C ARG A 4 -21.95 14.59 39.35
N THR A 5 -20.64 14.44 39.41
CA THR A 5 -19.76 15.20 40.29
C THR A 5 -19.01 16.26 39.48
N ASN A 6 -19.37 17.53 39.66
CA ASN A 6 -18.57 18.68 39.26
C ASN A 6 -17.66 19.06 40.45
N LEU A 7 -16.36 19.19 40.21
CA LEU A 7 -15.42 19.80 41.15
C LEU A 7 -15.54 21.32 41.08
N ALA A 8 -15.84 21.95 42.21
CA ALA A 8 -15.75 23.40 42.41
C ALA A 8 -14.48 23.72 43.21
N CYS A 9 -13.73 24.74 42.80
CA CYS A 9 -12.61 25.29 43.57
C CYS A 9 -13.10 26.44 44.48
N LEU A 10 -12.75 26.36 45.76
CA LEU A 10 -13.01 27.38 46.78
C LEU A 10 -11.74 28.22 46.99
N ILE A 11 -11.83 29.55 46.84
CA ILE A 11 -10.77 30.48 47.28
C ILE A 11 -11.37 31.43 48.33
N LYS A 12 -10.65 31.56 49.45
CA LYS A 12 -11.05 32.29 50.65
C LYS A 12 -10.44 33.69 50.62
N ALA A 13 -11.27 34.73 50.65
CA ALA A 13 -10.84 36.09 50.97
C ALA A 13 -11.91 36.79 51.83
N GLY A 14 -11.53 37.22 53.04
CA GLY A 14 -12.24 38.23 53.81
C GLY A 14 -13.72 37.98 54.15
N GLY A 15 -14.01 37.01 55.01
CA GLY A 15 -15.08 37.16 56.00
C GLY A 15 -16.54 37.35 55.56
N ARG A 16 -17.02 36.78 54.45
CA ARG A 16 -18.44 36.40 54.28
C ARG A 16 -18.64 35.54 53.02
N TRP A 17 -19.32 34.39 53.15
CA TRP A 17 -19.72 33.57 52.01
C TRP A 17 -20.88 34.25 51.26
N ARG A 18 -20.71 34.55 49.96
CA ARG A 18 -21.82 34.89 49.06
C ARG A 18 -21.76 34.01 47.81
N TRP A 19 -22.88 33.39 47.48
CA TRP A 19 -23.13 32.78 46.19
C TRP A 19 -23.68 33.85 45.24
N LEU A 20 -23.04 34.04 44.09
CA LEU A 20 -23.57 34.88 43.02
C LEU A 20 -23.77 34.03 41.76
N PRO A 21 -24.99 33.98 41.18
CA PRO A 21 -25.20 33.45 39.84
C PRO A 21 -24.74 34.51 38.83
N VAL A 22 -23.97 34.12 37.81
CA VAL A 22 -23.68 35.01 36.67
C VAL A 22 -24.83 34.87 35.66
N PRO A 23 -25.57 35.96 35.35
CA PRO A 23 -26.64 35.94 34.34
C PRO A 23 -26.10 36.25 32.94
N GLU A 24 -26.71 35.61 31.95
CA GLU A 24 -26.63 35.94 30.53
C GLU A 24 -27.08 37.40 30.28
N ARG A 25 -26.32 38.15 29.49
CA ARG A 25 -26.87 39.21 28.64
C ARG A 25 -26.09 39.35 27.35
N SER A 26 -26.89 39.53 26.30
CA SER A 26 -26.60 39.56 24.87
C SER A 26 -26.11 40.92 24.39
N SER A 27 -25.20 40.90 23.41
CA SER A 27 -24.97 42.01 22.46
C SER A 27 -24.38 41.45 21.15
N LEU A 28 -25.19 41.43 20.09
CA LEU A 28 -24.80 41.40 18.66
C LEU A 28 -24.77 42.85 18.14
N PRO A 29 -24.31 43.21 16.91
CA PRO A 29 -23.70 42.48 15.76
C PRO A 29 -22.37 43.15 15.26
N PRO A 30 -21.74 42.87 14.06
CA PRO A 30 -22.26 42.18 12.87
C PRO A 30 -21.43 41.04 12.27
N ALA A 31 -22.16 40.26 11.47
CA ALA A 31 -21.71 39.13 10.68
C ALA A 31 -20.64 39.55 9.65
N LEU A 32 -19.47 38.92 9.73
CA LEU A 32 -18.49 38.89 8.67
C LEU A 32 -18.69 37.63 7.84
N ASN A 33 -19.29 37.79 6.66
CA ASN A 33 -19.28 36.80 5.59
C ASN A 33 -17.84 36.63 5.07
N ASN A 34 -17.12 35.62 5.57
CA ASN A 34 -15.85 35.23 4.99
C ASN A 34 -16.08 34.24 3.85
N SER A 35 -16.27 34.81 2.66
CA SER A 35 -16.05 34.11 1.39
C SER A 35 -14.56 33.77 1.27
N CYS A 36 -14.21 32.49 1.40
CA CYS A 36 -12.85 32.04 1.14
C CYS A 36 -12.65 31.89 -0.38
N CYS A 37 -12.17 32.96 -1.01
CA CYS A 37 -11.57 32.91 -2.34
C CYS A 37 -10.31 32.03 -2.31
N ARG A 38 -10.36 30.92 -3.05
CA ARG A 38 -9.24 29.99 -3.22
C ARG A 38 -8.18 30.62 -4.15
N ARG A 39 -7.24 31.39 -3.60
CA ARG A 39 -5.99 31.75 -4.32
C ARG A 39 -5.08 30.52 -4.36
N LYS A 40 -4.85 29.99 -5.56
CA LYS A 40 -3.81 28.99 -5.83
C LYS A 40 -2.45 29.69 -5.70
N SER A 41 -1.56 29.15 -4.87
CA SER A 41 -0.13 29.50 -4.89
C SER A 41 0.59 28.65 -5.93
N THR A 42 1.43 29.31 -6.71
CA THR A 42 2.25 28.79 -7.80
C THR A 42 3.57 28.23 -7.26
N ALA A 43 3.91 26.99 -7.62
CA ALA A 43 5.25 26.38 -7.47
C ALA A 43 5.45 25.39 -8.64
N PRO A 44 6.70 25.11 -9.08
CA PRO A 44 7.07 25.04 -10.49
C PRO A 44 6.68 23.76 -11.22
N GLU A 45 6.33 23.91 -12.50
CA GLU A 45 6.04 22.84 -13.45
C GLU A 45 7.23 21.90 -13.64
N LYS A 46 7.03 20.61 -13.36
CA LYS A 46 7.72 19.54 -14.08
C LYS A 46 6.79 19.07 -15.19
N MET A 47 7.24 19.29 -16.44
CA MET A 47 6.58 18.85 -17.66
C MET A 47 6.26 17.35 -17.61
N VAL A 48 4.98 17.03 -17.43
CA VAL A 48 4.36 15.82 -17.97
C VAL A 48 3.08 16.29 -18.61
N ALA A 49 3.05 16.32 -19.94
CA ALA A 49 1.90 16.78 -20.71
C ALA A 49 0.66 15.94 -20.35
N SER A 50 -0.23 16.52 -19.56
CA SER A 50 -1.58 16.01 -19.34
C SER A 50 -2.47 16.53 -20.46
N VAL A 51 -2.86 15.64 -21.37
CA VAL A 51 -3.82 15.96 -22.44
C VAL A 51 -5.20 16.16 -21.82
N VAL A 52 -5.70 17.39 -21.91
CA VAL A 52 -7.08 17.79 -21.61
C VAL A 52 -7.97 17.32 -22.76
N PHE A 53 -9.12 16.71 -22.44
CA PHE A 53 -10.17 16.43 -23.41
C PHE A 53 -11.10 17.63 -23.49
N ASP A 54 -11.09 18.31 -24.63
CA ASP A 54 -12.22 19.13 -25.07
C ASP A 54 -13.11 18.29 -25.97
N THR A 55 -14.38 18.22 -25.58
CA THR A 55 -15.48 17.75 -26.40
C THR A 55 -15.96 18.94 -27.25
N ASP A 56 -15.46 19.08 -28.47
CA ASP A 56 -16.20 19.72 -29.55
C ASP A 56 -15.64 19.36 -30.93
N GLY A 57 -16.53 19.27 -31.91
CA GLY A 57 -16.31 18.62 -33.20
C GLY A 57 -15.51 19.42 -34.24
N LYS A 58 -14.82 18.65 -35.10
CA LYS A 58 -14.07 19.01 -36.33
C LYS A 58 -12.73 19.73 -36.05
N GLU A 59 -11.55 19.18 -36.39
CA GLU A 59 -11.12 18.50 -37.63
C GLU A 59 -10.25 17.24 -37.38
N PRO A 60 -10.37 16.15 -38.18
CA PRO A 60 -9.74 14.86 -37.86
C PRO A 60 -8.52 14.49 -38.73
N GLY A 61 -7.83 15.45 -39.36
CA GLY A 61 -6.90 15.14 -40.45
C GLY A 61 -5.50 14.65 -40.11
N ASP A 62 -5.02 14.77 -38.86
CA ASP A 62 -3.58 14.62 -38.56
C ASP A 62 -3.26 14.37 -37.06
N ALA A 63 -4.28 14.05 -36.25
CA ALA A 63 -4.14 14.04 -34.79
C ALA A 63 -3.34 12.85 -34.26
N LEU A 64 -3.34 11.72 -34.97
CA LEU A 64 -2.68 10.49 -34.55
C LEU A 64 -1.23 10.47 -35.03
N ASP A 65 -0.98 10.92 -36.25
CA ASP A 65 0.34 11.06 -36.84
C ASP A 65 1.20 12.02 -36.03
N LYS A 66 0.66 13.15 -35.55
CA LYS A 66 1.39 14.11 -34.69
C LYS A 66 1.92 13.52 -33.37
N LEU A 67 1.46 12.34 -32.94
CA LEU A 67 1.93 11.68 -31.72
C LEU A 67 3.24 10.90 -31.90
N PHE A 68 3.68 10.68 -33.14
CA PHE A 68 4.84 9.85 -33.47
C PHE A 68 5.80 10.60 -34.39
N SER A 69 7.11 10.38 -34.22
CA SER A 69 8.12 10.88 -35.16
C SER A 69 7.99 10.23 -36.54
N PRO A 70 8.46 10.85 -37.63
CA PRO A 70 8.38 10.27 -38.97
C PRO A 70 9.02 8.87 -39.07
N GLU A 71 10.13 8.62 -38.37
CA GLU A 71 10.77 7.29 -38.37
C GLU A 71 9.90 6.24 -37.66
N GLN A 72 9.23 6.65 -36.58
CA GLN A 72 8.29 5.79 -35.85
C GLN A 72 7.04 5.50 -36.67
N GLN A 73 6.47 6.50 -37.33
CA GLN A 73 5.32 6.34 -38.23
C GLN A 73 5.63 5.34 -39.34
N ALA A 74 6.77 5.51 -40.03
CA ALA A 74 7.20 4.60 -41.09
C ALA A 74 7.35 3.16 -40.58
N SER A 75 7.92 2.98 -39.38
CA SER A 75 8.06 1.67 -38.74
C SER A 75 6.71 1.03 -38.40
N ILE A 76 5.76 1.82 -37.87
CA ILE A 76 4.42 1.34 -37.54
C ILE A 76 3.66 0.96 -38.83
N LEU A 77 3.65 1.84 -39.82
CA LEU A 77 2.97 1.62 -41.11
C LEU A 77 3.54 0.40 -41.83
N HIS A 78 4.86 0.20 -41.77
CA HIS A 78 5.49 -1.00 -42.30
C HIS A 78 4.88 -2.26 -41.68
N VAL A 79 4.84 -2.36 -40.35
CA VAL A 79 4.26 -3.53 -39.66
C VAL A 79 2.77 -3.71 -39.99
N LEU A 80 1.98 -2.64 -40.01
CA LEU A 80 0.55 -2.73 -40.33
C LEU A 80 0.27 -3.18 -41.77
N ASN A 81 1.14 -2.80 -42.71
CA ASN A 81 0.99 -3.14 -44.12
C ASN A 81 1.57 -4.51 -44.48
N THR A 82 2.62 -4.97 -43.80
CA THR A 82 3.30 -6.24 -44.14
C THR A 82 2.91 -7.41 -43.26
N ALA A 83 2.58 -7.20 -41.98
CA ALA A 83 2.39 -8.30 -41.03
C ALA A 83 1.20 -9.20 -41.42
N SER A 84 1.36 -10.50 -41.25
CA SER A 84 0.28 -11.49 -41.41
C SER A 84 -0.74 -11.37 -40.27
N ASN A 85 -1.90 -12.02 -40.43
CA ASN A 85 -2.91 -12.06 -39.37
C ASN A 85 -2.32 -12.63 -38.06
N GLN A 86 -1.58 -13.74 -38.14
CA GLN A 86 -0.95 -14.38 -36.98
C GLN A 86 0.10 -13.47 -36.30
N GLU A 87 0.85 -12.69 -37.09
CA GLU A 87 1.82 -11.73 -36.56
C GLU A 87 1.13 -10.54 -35.89
N LEU A 88 0.01 -10.07 -36.43
CA LEU A 88 -0.80 -9.02 -35.81
C LEU A 88 -1.45 -9.50 -34.49
N GLU A 89 -1.86 -10.77 -34.41
CA GLU A 89 -2.39 -11.36 -33.17
C GLU A 89 -1.34 -11.48 -32.03
N ALA A 90 -0.05 -11.38 -32.35
CA ALA A 90 0.99 -11.31 -31.34
C ALA A 90 0.81 -10.07 -30.43
N PHE A 91 0.23 -8.99 -30.96
CA PHE A 91 -0.14 -7.80 -30.19
C PHE A 91 -1.48 -8.02 -29.48
N ARG A 92 -1.47 -7.95 -28.14
CA ARG A 92 -2.65 -8.22 -27.30
C ARG A 92 -3.91 -7.45 -27.74
N LEU A 93 -3.75 -6.21 -28.18
CA LEU A 93 -4.84 -5.31 -28.56
C LEU A 93 -5.41 -5.58 -29.97
N LEU A 94 -4.73 -6.38 -30.78
CA LEU A 94 -5.12 -6.74 -32.13
C LEU A 94 -5.65 -8.17 -32.28
N ARG A 95 -5.70 -8.96 -31.20
CA ARG A 95 -6.18 -10.35 -31.24
C ARG A 95 -7.62 -10.49 -31.74
N GLY A 96 -7.88 -11.59 -32.44
CA GLY A 96 -9.21 -11.98 -32.89
C GLY A 96 -9.69 -11.15 -34.07
N ARG A 97 -10.90 -10.57 -33.98
CA ARG A 97 -11.52 -9.89 -35.15
C ARG A 97 -10.74 -8.65 -35.60
N LYS A 98 -9.93 -8.02 -34.75
CA LYS A 98 -9.22 -6.78 -35.08
C LYS A 98 -8.07 -7.01 -36.07
N SER A 99 -7.26 -8.06 -35.90
CA SER A 99 -6.20 -8.41 -36.84
C SER A 99 -6.77 -8.81 -38.20
N VAL A 100 -7.87 -9.58 -38.21
CA VAL A 100 -8.62 -9.93 -39.42
C VAL A 100 -9.07 -8.66 -40.14
N ASN A 101 -9.72 -7.74 -39.42
CA ASN A 101 -10.23 -6.50 -39.99
C ASN A 101 -9.12 -5.61 -40.57
N ILE A 102 -7.94 -5.55 -39.96
CA ILE A 102 -6.78 -4.81 -40.52
C ILE A 102 -6.36 -5.41 -41.86
N VAL A 103 -6.23 -6.74 -41.93
CA VAL A 103 -5.81 -7.44 -43.16
C VAL A 103 -6.87 -7.31 -44.25
N GLU A 104 -8.15 -7.38 -43.91
CA GLU A 104 -9.25 -7.18 -44.86
C GLU A 104 -9.34 -5.73 -45.33
N HIS A 105 -9.17 -4.76 -44.43
CA HIS A 105 -9.19 -3.34 -44.76
C HIS A 105 -8.10 -3.00 -45.77
N ARG A 106 -6.85 -3.42 -45.52
CA ARG A 106 -5.75 -3.14 -46.46
C ARG A 106 -5.87 -3.87 -47.80
N LYS A 107 -6.54 -5.03 -47.83
CA LYS A 107 -6.88 -5.72 -49.09
C LYS A 107 -7.94 -4.98 -49.90
N LYS A 108 -8.89 -4.35 -49.21
CA LYS A 108 -10.03 -3.66 -49.85
C LYS A 108 -9.72 -2.22 -50.26
N PHE A 109 -8.96 -1.49 -49.45
CA PHE A 109 -8.71 -0.06 -49.61
C PHE A 109 -7.25 0.28 -49.94
N GLY A 110 -6.38 -0.73 -50.02
CA GLY A 110 -4.94 -0.55 -50.24
C GLY A 110 -4.15 -0.37 -48.94
N PRO A 111 -2.82 -0.22 -49.02
CA PRO A 111 -1.97 -0.05 -47.84
C PRO A 111 -2.32 1.23 -47.07
N PHE A 112 -2.16 1.19 -45.75
CA PHE A 112 -2.27 2.36 -44.88
C PHE A 112 -1.19 3.37 -45.24
N GLN A 113 -1.60 4.62 -45.51
CA GLN A 113 -0.70 5.73 -45.86
C GLN A 113 -0.39 6.62 -44.65
N SER A 114 -1.35 6.73 -43.73
CA SER A 114 -1.24 7.44 -42.45
C SER A 114 -1.76 6.57 -41.31
N LEU A 115 -1.42 6.92 -40.07
CA LEU A 115 -1.93 6.17 -38.91
C LEU A 115 -3.42 6.44 -38.67
N GLU A 116 -3.96 7.57 -39.11
CA GLU A 116 -5.38 7.93 -39.03
C GLU A 116 -6.26 6.89 -39.71
N ASN A 117 -5.79 6.28 -40.80
CA ASN A 117 -6.52 5.24 -41.52
C ASN A 117 -6.80 3.99 -40.66
N LEU A 118 -6.14 3.82 -39.50
CA LEU A 118 -6.48 2.78 -38.52
C LEU A 118 -7.85 3.01 -37.88
N ILE A 119 -8.31 4.25 -37.77
CA ILE A 119 -9.59 4.61 -37.15
C ILE A 119 -10.76 4.16 -38.03
N ASP A 120 -10.54 4.07 -39.34
CA ASP A 120 -11.51 3.58 -40.32
C ASP A 120 -11.66 2.05 -40.28
N VAL A 121 -10.74 1.35 -39.62
CA VAL A 121 -10.81 -0.11 -39.46
C VAL A 121 -11.87 -0.47 -38.41
N PRO A 122 -12.84 -1.35 -38.74
CA PRO A 122 -13.88 -1.73 -37.80
C PRO A 122 -13.30 -2.29 -36.49
N LEU A 123 -13.87 -1.85 -35.36
CA LEU A 123 -13.45 -2.20 -33.99
C LEU A 123 -12.14 -1.57 -33.50
N ILE A 124 -11.55 -0.66 -34.27
CA ILE A 124 -10.37 0.12 -33.85
C ILE A 124 -10.79 1.57 -33.59
N GLN A 125 -10.94 1.91 -32.32
CA GLN A 125 -11.19 3.29 -31.89
C GLN A 125 -9.86 4.03 -31.71
N TYR A 126 -9.87 5.36 -31.76
CA TYR A 126 -8.69 6.22 -31.57
C TYR A 126 -7.80 5.79 -30.39
N LYS A 127 -8.38 5.58 -29.20
CA LYS A 127 -7.64 5.13 -28.01
C LYS A 127 -6.94 3.79 -28.23
N THR A 128 -7.58 2.87 -28.96
CA THR A 128 -6.99 1.57 -29.30
C THR A 128 -5.88 1.74 -30.35
N ALA A 129 -6.10 2.58 -31.37
CA ALA A 129 -5.10 2.87 -32.41
C ALA A 129 -3.80 3.43 -31.80
N VAL A 130 -3.90 4.42 -30.90
CA VAL A 130 -2.75 4.97 -30.16
C VAL A 130 -2.00 3.86 -29.41
N GLN A 131 -2.73 3.00 -28.68
CA GLN A 131 -2.10 1.93 -27.91
C GLN A 131 -1.48 0.83 -28.77
N VAL A 132 -2.06 0.54 -29.94
CA VAL A 132 -1.52 -0.39 -30.94
C VAL A 132 -0.22 0.15 -31.52
N CYS A 133 -0.19 1.42 -31.95
CA CYS A 133 1.00 2.08 -32.48
C CYS A 133 2.16 2.02 -31.45
N ASN A 134 1.87 2.34 -30.19
CA ASN A 134 2.83 2.22 -29.10
C ASN A 134 3.30 0.77 -28.86
N SER A 135 2.41 -0.21 -29.01
CA SER A 135 2.74 -1.63 -28.84
C SER A 135 3.61 -2.17 -29.98
N ILE A 136 3.46 -1.63 -31.20
CA ILE A 136 4.28 -1.99 -32.37
C ILE A 136 5.70 -1.44 -32.22
N LEU A 137 5.85 -0.19 -31.76
CA LEU A 137 7.17 0.41 -31.49
C LEU A 137 7.89 -0.24 -30.30
N CYS A 138 7.14 -0.78 -29.34
CA CYS A 138 7.66 -1.43 -28.14
C CYS A 138 7.01 -2.81 -27.97
N PRO A 139 7.38 -3.82 -28.80
CA PRO A 139 6.79 -5.15 -28.72
C PRO A 139 6.96 -5.72 -27.31
N GLU A 140 5.87 -6.25 -26.74
CA GLU A 140 5.77 -6.75 -25.35
C GLU A 140 6.66 -7.99 -25.05
N SER A 141 7.68 -8.29 -25.86
CA SER A 141 8.55 -9.47 -25.71
C SER A 141 9.46 -9.43 -24.48
N GLY A 142 9.54 -8.32 -23.75
CA GLY A 142 10.29 -8.22 -22.48
C GLY A 142 9.49 -7.75 -21.25
N ARG A 143 8.22 -7.33 -21.40
CA ARG A 143 7.49 -6.59 -20.33
C ARG A 143 6.35 -7.35 -19.65
N LYS A 144 6.01 -8.58 -20.09
CA LYS A 144 4.92 -9.37 -19.50
C LYS A 144 5.13 -9.73 -18.03
N ARG A 145 6.39 -9.93 -17.59
CA ARG A 145 6.67 -10.22 -16.16
C ARG A 145 6.54 -8.97 -15.29
N THR A 146 7.04 -7.81 -15.72
CA THR A 146 7.15 -6.62 -14.86
C THR A 146 5.83 -5.89 -14.61
N SER A 147 4.88 -5.82 -15.55
CA SER A 147 3.61 -5.11 -15.33
C SER A 147 2.63 -5.91 -14.47
N GLN A 148 2.55 -7.23 -14.67
CA GLN A 148 1.69 -8.12 -13.89
C GLN A 148 2.24 -8.32 -12.47
N GLU A 149 3.55 -8.45 -12.29
CA GLU A 149 4.18 -8.49 -10.96
C GLU A 149 4.04 -7.17 -10.20
N LYS A 150 4.16 -6.02 -10.88
CA LYS A 150 3.93 -4.68 -10.27
C LYS A 150 2.48 -4.49 -9.82
N TRP A 151 1.51 -5.01 -10.59
CA TRP A 151 0.10 -5.01 -10.22
C TRP A 151 -0.19 -5.95 -9.04
N LEU A 152 0.43 -7.13 -9.00
CA LEU A 152 0.29 -8.08 -7.89
C LEU A 152 0.89 -7.52 -6.59
N LEU A 153 2.10 -6.96 -6.62
CA LEU A 153 2.73 -6.34 -5.45
C LEU A 153 1.92 -5.13 -4.95
N GLY A 154 1.42 -4.28 -5.84
CA GLY A 154 0.57 -3.14 -5.49
C GLY A 154 -0.80 -3.53 -4.88
N LYS A 155 -1.23 -4.78 -5.06
CA LYS A 155 -2.42 -5.33 -4.39
C LYS A 155 -2.15 -5.66 -2.92
N PHE A 156 -0.92 -6.04 -2.59
CA PHE A 156 -0.56 -6.55 -1.26
C PHE A 156 0.13 -5.54 -0.37
N ILE A 157 0.91 -4.62 -0.94
CA ILE A 157 1.71 -3.63 -0.21
C ILE A 157 1.35 -2.22 -0.70
N LYS A 158 1.17 -1.30 0.25
CA LYS A 158 0.92 0.12 -0.01
C LYS A 158 1.77 1.00 0.90
N PRO A 159 2.17 2.22 0.50
CA PRO A 159 2.08 2.78 -0.85
C PRO A 159 2.93 1.99 -1.86
N ALA A 160 2.77 2.27 -3.15
CA ALA A 160 3.55 1.61 -4.18
C ALA A 160 5.03 2.02 -4.07
N VAL A 161 5.93 1.04 -3.95
CA VAL A 161 7.38 1.25 -3.91
C VAL A 161 8.01 0.67 -5.16
N GLN A 162 9.06 1.32 -5.65
CA GLN A 162 9.86 0.83 -6.77
C GLN A 162 10.46 -0.54 -6.42
N ARG A 163 10.47 -1.44 -7.40
CA ARG A 163 10.91 -2.83 -7.16
C ARG A 163 12.39 -2.89 -6.83
N GLU A 164 13.18 -2.01 -7.42
CA GLU A 164 14.61 -1.87 -7.23
C GLU A 164 14.91 -1.54 -5.76
N ARG A 165 14.12 -0.63 -5.16
CA ARG A 165 14.18 -0.32 -3.73
C ARG A 165 13.81 -1.51 -2.87
N LEU A 166 12.70 -2.21 -3.18
CA LEU A 166 12.30 -3.43 -2.45
C LEU A 166 13.39 -4.51 -2.54
N LYS A 167 14.06 -4.62 -3.69
CA LYS A 167 15.17 -5.55 -3.91
C LYS A 167 16.47 -5.11 -3.24
N ALA A 168 16.63 -3.85 -2.86
CA ALA A 168 17.83 -3.35 -2.18
C ALA A 168 17.74 -3.50 -0.65
N VAL A 169 16.58 -3.90 -0.12
CA VAL A 169 16.35 -4.07 1.32
C VAL A 169 17.27 -5.16 1.89
N ASN A 170 17.97 -4.80 2.96
CA ASN A 170 18.82 -5.70 3.76
C ASN A 170 18.06 -6.24 4.96
N SER A 171 17.22 -5.43 5.61
CA SER A 171 16.37 -5.86 6.71
C SER A 171 15.05 -5.11 6.80
N ILE A 172 14.04 -5.77 7.36
CA ILE A 172 12.71 -5.18 7.64
C ILE A 172 12.33 -5.41 9.09
N VAL A 173 11.53 -4.49 9.64
CA VAL A 173 10.75 -4.76 10.85
C VAL A 173 9.28 -4.88 10.47
N SER A 174 8.72 -6.07 10.67
CA SER A 174 7.29 -6.32 10.53
C SER A 174 6.60 -6.04 11.86
N ILE A 175 5.56 -5.20 11.86
CA ILE A 175 4.83 -4.72 13.03
C ILE A 175 3.36 -5.09 12.89
N VAL A 176 2.82 -5.71 13.92
CA VAL A 176 1.39 -6.04 14.04
C VAL A 176 0.89 -5.53 15.39
N PHE A 177 -0.24 -4.84 15.40
CA PHE A 177 -0.84 -4.30 16.61
C PHE A 177 -2.32 -4.67 16.70
N GLY A 178 -2.71 -5.13 17.88
CA GLY A 178 -4.10 -5.31 18.28
C GLY A 178 -4.49 -4.20 19.24
N THR A 179 -5.62 -4.37 19.93
CA THR A 179 -6.11 -3.34 20.86
C THR A 179 -5.23 -3.21 22.10
N ARG A 180 -4.57 -4.28 22.54
CA ARG A 180 -3.81 -4.30 23.81
C ARG A 180 -2.31 -4.42 23.65
N ARG A 181 -1.84 -4.84 22.48
CA ARG A 181 -0.45 -5.23 22.28
C ARG A 181 0.02 -4.82 20.89
N ILE A 182 1.30 -4.55 20.81
CA ILE A 182 2.03 -4.37 19.56
C ILE A 182 3.21 -5.34 19.59
N ALA A 183 3.39 -6.06 18.50
CA ALA A 183 4.47 -7.01 18.34
C ALA A 183 5.23 -6.70 17.06
N TRP A 184 6.52 -7.02 17.07
CA TRP A 184 7.38 -6.82 15.92
C TRP A 184 8.39 -7.94 15.75
N ALA A 185 8.75 -8.21 14.50
CA ALA A 185 9.78 -9.13 14.10
C ALA A 185 10.77 -8.42 13.15
N HIS A 186 12.05 -8.39 13.52
CA HIS A 186 13.14 -7.88 12.69
C HIS A 186 13.79 -9.04 11.94
N LEU A 187 13.69 -9.03 10.61
CA LEU A 187 14.25 -10.07 9.75
C LEU A 187 15.20 -9.46 8.73
N ASP A 188 16.35 -10.10 8.55
CA ASP A 188 17.24 -9.80 7.45
C ASP A 188 16.83 -10.53 6.16
N ARG A 189 17.53 -10.21 5.08
CA ARG A 189 17.35 -10.82 3.77
C ARG A 189 17.57 -12.33 3.75
N LYS A 190 18.37 -12.87 4.68
CA LYS A 190 18.61 -14.31 4.82
C LYS A 190 17.47 -15.02 5.56
N LEU A 191 16.37 -14.33 5.84
CA LEU A 191 15.27 -14.81 6.67
C LEU A 191 15.71 -15.18 8.09
N THR A 192 16.75 -14.50 8.60
CA THR A 192 17.21 -14.65 9.99
C THR A 192 16.41 -13.73 10.90
N VAL A 193 15.83 -14.28 11.97
CA VAL A 193 15.09 -13.50 12.98
C VAL A 193 16.10 -12.82 13.91
N LEU A 194 16.40 -11.56 13.60
CA LEU A 194 17.33 -10.71 14.33
C LEU A 194 16.73 -10.16 15.63
N ASP A 195 15.41 -9.97 15.71
CA ASP A 195 14.70 -9.63 16.94
C ASP A 195 13.22 -10.03 16.82
N TRP A 196 12.59 -10.41 17.93
CA TRP A 196 11.17 -10.77 17.93
C TRP A 196 10.52 -10.56 19.30
N GLN A 197 9.79 -9.45 19.42
CA GLN A 197 9.32 -8.92 20.69
C GLN A 197 7.87 -8.43 20.63
N GLN A 198 7.33 -8.12 21.81
CA GLN A 198 6.01 -7.50 21.94
C GLN A 198 6.02 -6.55 23.14
N ALA A 199 5.16 -5.55 23.09
CA ALA A 199 4.87 -4.63 24.18
C ALA A 199 3.36 -4.59 24.46
N GLU A 200 3.00 -4.41 25.71
CA GLU A 200 1.62 -4.14 26.11
C GLU A 200 1.34 -2.64 26.07
N CYS A 201 0.19 -2.29 25.52
CA CYS A 201 -0.25 -0.91 25.30
C CYS A 201 -1.67 -0.71 25.84
N TRP A 202 -1.96 -1.25 27.03
CA TRP A 202 -3.29 -1.23 27.64
C TRP A 202 -3.88 0.19 27.77
N LYS A 203 -3.04 1.21 27.97
CA LYS A 203 -3.46 2.62 28.11
C LYS A 203 -4.15 3.18 26.86
N LEU A 204 -3.91 2.59 25.68
CA LEU A 204 -4.50 3.02 24.41
C LEU A 204 -5.97 2.61 24.24
N THR A 205 -6.45 1.64 25.03
CA THR A 205 -7.84 1.14 24.94
C THR A 205 -8.86 1.96 25.71
N ASN A 206 -8.47 3.09 26.30
CA ASN A 206 -9.43 3.98 26.96
C ASN A 206 -10.33 4.65 25.91
N LYS A 207 -11.63 4.77 26.20
CA LYS A 207 -12.67 5.28 25.29
C LYS A 207 -12.46 6.74 24.84
N THR A 208 -11.52 7.45 25.44
CA THR A 208 -11.26 8.88 25.22
C THR A 208 -10.28 9.18 24.08
N TYR A 209 -9.57 8.17 23.54
CA TYR A 209 -8.59 8.31 22.44
C TYR A 209 -7.68 9.56 22.49
N PRO A 210 -7.03 9.89 23.62
CA PRO A 210 -6.24 11.11 23.72
C PRO A 210 -4.93 11.00 22.94
N SER A 211 -4.72 11.86 21.94
CA SER A 211 -3.53 11.83 21.07
C SER A 211 -2.19 11.92 21.82
N SER A 212 -2.13 12.65 22.94
CA SER A 212 -0.92 12.74 23.76
C SER A 212 -0.49 11.38 24.32
N VAL A 213 -1.44 10.59 24.84
CA VAL A 213 -1.16 9.25 25.37
C VAL A 213 -0.74 8.30 24.25
N TYR A 214 -1.36 8.39 23.07
CA TYR A 214 -0.92 7.63 21.90
C TYR A 214 0.52 7.97 21.51
N LEU A 215 0.87 9.26 21.49
CA LEU A 215 2.23 9.69 21.18
C LEU A 215 3.25 9.15 22.19
N GLU A 216 2.97 9.26 23.49
CA GLU A 216 3.85 8.77 24.55
C GLU A 216 4.07 7.25 24.48
N GLU A 217 2.99 6.48 24.39
CA GLU A 217 3.05 5.01 24.37
C GLU A 217 3.68 4.48 23.08
N ILE A 218 3.32 5.04 21.92
CA ILE A 218 3.91 4.62 20.64
C ILE A 218 5.39 5.02 20.56
N SER A 219 5.78 6.20 21.07
CA SER A 219 7.20 6.59 21.14
C SER A 219 8.00 5.64 22.04
N SER A 220 7.44 5.23 23.18
CA SER A 220 8.03 4.23 24.07
C SER A 220 8.22 2.88 23.39
N VAL A 221 7.28 2.45 22.55
CA VAL A 221 7.41 1.23 21.73
C VAL A 221 8.50 1.39 20.66
N ILE A 222 8.47 2.47 19.88
CA ILE A 222 9.44 2.73 18.81
C ILE A 222 10.86 2.77 19.35
N SER A 223 11.08 3.27 20.57
CA SER A 223 12.41 3.28 21.19
C SER A 223 13.04 1.88 21.38
N LYS A 224 12.22 0.82 21.33
CA LYS A 224 12.64 -0.59 21.45
C LYS A 224 12.72 -1.29 20.09
N ILE A 225 12.23 -0.66 19.02
CA ILE A 225 12.24 -1.22 17.68
C ILE A 225 13.61 -0.93 17.05
N PRO A 226 14.33 -1.94 16.53
CA PRO A 226 15.61 -1.71 15.87
C PRO A 226 15.45 -0.93 14.55
N GLU A 227 16.53 -0.27 14.11
CA GLU A 227 16.57 0.35 12.79
C GLU A 227 16.50 -0.71 11.68
N ALA A 228 15.77 -0.40 10.62
CA ALA A 228 15.65 -1.23 9.43
C ALA A 228 15.39 -0.38 8.18
N ASP A 229 15.54 -0.97 7.01
CA ASP A 229 15.33 -0.25 5.74
C ASP A 229 13.83 0.03 5.51
N LEU A 230 12.97 -0.90 5.94
CA LEU A 230 11.52 -0.79 5.84
C LEU A 230 10.81 -1.27 7.12
N TYR A 231 9.68 -0.65 7.41
CA TYR A 231 8.76 -1.03 8.48
C TYR A 231 7.43 -1.46 7.87
N ILE A 232 7.04 -2.71 8.07
CA ILE A 232 5.84 -3.29 7.45
C ILE A 232 4.74 -3.36 8.50
N LEU A 233 3.70 -2.54 8.34
CA LEU A 233 2.51 -2.55 9.18
C LEU A 233 1.46 -3.50 8.62
N GLU A 234 0.69 -4.13 9.49
CA GLU A 234 -0.50 -4.84 9.04
C GLU A 234 -1.61 -3.88 8.62
N LYS A 235 -2.18 -4.09 7.43
CA LYS A 235 -3.44 -3.46 7.02
C LYS A 235 -4.61 -4.37 7.39
N SER A 236 -5.34 -3.96 8.43
CA SER A 236 -6.58 -4.64 8.83
C SER A 236 -7.65 -4.56 7.73
N GLY A 237 -8.51 -5.59 7.66
CA GLY A 237 -9.65 -5.63 6.75
C GLY A 237 -10.92 -4.98 7.32
N LEU A 238 -10.82 -4.22 8.42
CA LEU A 238 -11.97 -3.60 9.05
C LEU A 238 -12.56 -2.49 8.16
N SER A 239 -13.86 -2.58 7.90
CA SER A 239 -14.58 -1.58 7.11
C SER A 239 -15.12 -0.47 8.00
N ILE A 240 -15.01 0.78 7.52
CA ILE A 240 -15.62 1.95 8.14
C ILE A 240 -17.16 1.86 8.19
N GLN A 241 -17.75 1.04 7.33
CA GLN A 241 -19.21 0.82 7.29
C GLN A 241 -19.70 0.03 8.50
N ASN A 242 -18.83 -0.74 9.17
CA ASN A 242 -19.20 -1.46 10.38
C ASN A 242 -19.09 -0.55 11.60
N THR A 243 -20.19 0.12 11.94
CA THR A 243 -20.27 1.07 13.06
C THR A 243 -19.96 0.43 14.42
N THR A 244 -20.25 -0.86 14.61
CA THR A 244 -19.99 -1.57 15.88
C THR A 244 -18.50 -1.73 16.17
N LEU A 245 -17.68 -1.86 15.12
CA LEU A 245 -16.22 -2.01 15.23
C LEU A 245 -15.47 -0.68 15.04
N PHE A 246 -16.19 0.43 14.85
CA PHE A 246 -15.58 1.74 14.65
C PHE A 246 -14.58 2.15 15.74
N PRO A 247 -14.83 1.90 17.05
CA PRO A 247 -13.84 2.23 18.09
C PRO A 247 -12.50 1.49 17.90
N ILE A 248 -12.55 0.22 17.47
CA ILE A 248 -11.36 -0.58 17.18
C ILE A 248 -10.68 -0.08 15.91
N LEU A 249 -11.46 0.21 14.87
CA LEU A 249 -10.95 0.80 13.63
C LEU A 249 -10.24 2.14 13.90
N LEU A 250 -10.84 3.00 14.72
CA LEU A 250 -10.27 4.30 15.08
C LEU A 250 -8.93 4.11 15.81
N HIS A 251 -8.87 3.21 16.79
CA HIS A 251 -7.62 2.84 17.46
C HIS A 251 -6.53 2.42 16.44
N PHE A 252 -6.88 1.55 15.49
CA PHE A 252 -5.94 1.10 14.46
C PHE A 252 -5.50 2.22 13.53
N LEU A 253 -6.40 3.11 13.12
CA LEU A 253 -6.07 4.25 12.26
C LEU A 253 -5.14 5.25 12.95
N ILE A 254 -5.37 5.56 14.23
CA ILE A 254 -4.49 6.45 15.01
C ILE A 254 -3.11 5.82 15.17
N THR A 255 -3.06 4.53 15.51
CA THR A 255 -1.80 3.78 15.69
C THR A 255 -1.03 3.68 14.37
N GLU A 256 -1.70 3.34 13.26
CA GLU A 256 -1.12 3.32 11.91
C GLU A 256 -0.55 4.71 11.57
N ALA A 257 -1.34 5.78 11.74
CA ALA A 257 -0.90 7.15 11.42
C ALA A 257 0.34 7.58 12.22
N MET A 258 0.40 7.30 13.52
CA MET A 258 1.56 7.64 14.35
C MET A 258 2.80 6.83 13.99
N LEU A 259 2.64 5.52 13.73
CA LEU A 259 3.76 4.69 13.26
C LEU A 259 4.29 5.19 11.91
N TYR A 260 3.39 5.56 10.98
CA TYR A 260 3.79 6.18 9.72
C TYR A 260 4.57 7.48 9.94
N ALA A 261 4.10 8.36 10.82
CA ALA A 261 4.76 9.64 11.06
C ALA A 261 6.14 9.48 11.73
N LEU A 262 6.24 8.62 12.75
CA LEU A 262 7.42 8.52 13.61
C LEU A 262 8.52 7.61 13.04
N LEU A 263 8.17 6.58 12.25
CA LEU A 263 9.15 5.67 11.66
C LEU A 263 9.68 6.14 10.29
N ASN A 264 8.96 7.03 9.59
CA ASN A 264 9.44 7.64 8.34
C ASN A 264 10.40 8.82 8.61
N LYS A 265 11.51 8.56 9.31
CA LYS A 265 12.42 9.60 9.83
C LYS A 265 12.98 10.57 8.79
N THR A 266 13.25 10.11 7.56
CA THR A 266 13.85 10.94 6.49
C THR A 266 12.86 11.35 5.40
N PHE A 267 11.57 11.05 5.54
CA PHE A 267 10.59 11.30 4.47
C PHE A 267 10.47 12.78 4.11
N ALA A 268 10.65 13.67 5.08
CA ALA A 268 10.66 15.12 4.84
C ALA A 268 11.82 15.57 3.93
N GLU A 269 12.90 14.79 3.87
CA GLU A 269 14.12 15.11 3.11
C GLU A 269 14.07 14.48 1.71
N ASP A 270 13.71 13.19 1.61
CA ASP A 270 13.83 12.38 0.40
C ASP A 270 12.49 12.02 -0.26
N GLY A 271 11.36 12.27 0.41
CA GLY A 271 10.02 11.88 -0.02
C GLY A 271 9.81 10.36 -0.15
N GLN A 272 10.70 9.54 0.41
CA GLN A 272 10.69 8.09 0.27
C GLN A 272 9.98 7.43 1.46
N HIS A 273 8.90 6.71 1.17
CA HIS A 273 8.26 5.88 2.18
C HIS A 273 9.18 4.72 2.61
N ARG A 274 9.35 4.59 3.93
CA ARG A 274 9.97 3.47 4.64
C ARG A 274 8.95 2.62 5.37
N VAL A 275 7.82 3.21 5.77
CA VAL A 275 6.68 2.51 6.36
C VAL A 275 5.71 2.09 5.25
N LEU A 276 5.35 0.81 5.22
CA LEU A 276 4.43 0.22 4.25
C LEU A 276 3.33 -0.58 4.97
N SER A 277 2.12 -0.62 4.44
CA SER A 277 1.01 -1.43 4.93
C SER A 277 0.82 -2.68 4.05
N MET A 278 0.83 -3.86 4.67
CA MET A 278 0.65 -5.15 4.00
C MET A 278 -0.72 -5.75 4.31
N ASN A 279 -1.43 -6.27 3.31
CA ASN A 279 -2.80 -6.78 3.48
C ASN A 279 -2.84 -8.08 4.33
N ARG A 280 -3.54 -8.06 5.46
CA ARG A 280 -3.70 -9.22 6.36
C ARG A 280 -4.22 -10.48 5.67
N ASN A 281 -5.20 -10.35 4.78
CA ASN A 281 -5.81 -11.49 4.09
C ASN A 281 -4.88 -12.07 3.02
N ALA A 282 -4.00 -11.25 2.45
CA ALA A 282 -2.97 -11.74 1.53
C ALA A 282 -1.95 -12.62 2.26
N VAL A 283 -1.51 -12.19 3.45
CA VAL A 283 -0.67 -13.01 4.34
C VAL A 283 -1.39 -14.30 4.72
N GLY A 284 -2.67 -14.23 5.08
CA GLY A 284 -3.49 -15.40 5.38
C GLY A 284 -3.56 -16.40 4.23
N LYS A 285 -3.83 -15.92 3.00
CA LYS A 285 -3.85 -16.75 1.78
C LYS A 285 -2.49 -17.37 1.47
N HIS A 286 -1.40 -16.64 1.70
CA HIS A 286 -0.04 -17.11 1.44
C HIS A 286 0.38 -18.31 2.29
N PHE A 287 -0.21 -18.44 3.48
CA PHE A 287 0.05 -19.54 4.42
C PHE A 287 -1.11 -20.52 4.58
N ASP A 288 -2.10 -20.47 3.68
CA ASP A 288 -3.29 -21.32 3.74
C ASP A 288 -4.04 -21.25 5.08
N LEU A 289 -4.07 -20.06 5.68
CA LEU A 289 -4.74 -19.79 6.97
C LEU A 289 -6.17 -19.25 6.79
N MET A 290 -6.76 -19.36 5.60
CA MET A 290 -8.10 -18.82 5.33
C MET A 290 -9.16 -19.92 5.40
N ILE A 291 -10.22 -19.68 6.17
CA ILE A 291 -11.47 -20.45 6.11
C ILE A 291 -12.57 -19.48 5.66
N GLY A 292 -13.01 -19.66 4.41
CA GLY A 292 -13.83 -18.66 3.72
C GLY A 292 -13.10 -17.31 3.67
N ASP A 293 -13.74 -16.26 4.19
CA ASP A 293 -13.18 -14.91 4.28
C ASP A 293 -12.49 -14.61 5.62
N THR A 294 -12.46 -15.58 6.55
CA THR A 294 -11.87 -15.41 7.88
C THR A 294 -10.49 -16.07 7.98
N ARG A 295 -9.54 -15.35 8.58
CA ARG A 295 -8.18 -15.85 8.82
C ARG A 295 -8.12 -16.56 10.18
N THR A 296 -7.59 -17.78 10.21
CA THR A 296 -7.34 -18.58 11.41
C THR A 296 -6.01 -18.21 12.07
N SER A 297 -5.77 -18.72 13.28
CA SER A 297 -4.53 -18.50 14.02
C SER A 297 -3.32 -19.09 13.30
N GLY A 298 -2.24 -18.32 13.23
CA GLY A 298 -0.94 -18.76 12.69
C GLY A 298 -0.08 -19.53 13.69
N ARG A 299 -0.58 -19.80 14.90
CA ARG A 299 0.18 -20.36 16.03
C ARG A 299 0.88 -21.68 15.69
N GLU A 300 0.14 -22.64 15.13
CA GLU A 300 0.70 -23.97 14.84
C GLU A 300 1.77 -23.91 13.75
N LEU A 301 1.57 -23.06 12.74
CA LEU A 301 2.57 -22.80 11.72
C LEU A 301 3.85 -22.20 12.32
N VAL A 302 3.74 -21.24 13.23
CA VAL A 302 4.90 -20.64 13.89
C VAL A 302 5.65 -21.65 14.76
N LYS A 303 4.94 -22.54 15.49
CA LYS A 303 5.57 -23.65 16.23
C LYS A 303 6.30 -24.61 15.29
N GLN A 304 5.72 -24.89 14.13
CA GLN A 304 6.35 -25.70 13.09
C GLN A 304 7.63 -25.02 12.57
N LEU A 305 7.59 -23.73 12.23
CA LEU A 305 8.77 -22.98 11.77
C LEU A 305 9.90 -23.00 12.82
N LEU A 306 9.57 -22.84 14.11
CA LEU A 306 10.55 -22.94 15.20
C LEU A 306 11.16 -24.33 15.33
N SER A 307 10.38 -25.40 15.11
CA SER A 307 10.88 -26.77 15.14
C SER A 307 11.76 -27.07 13.91
N GLU A 308 11.26 -26.71 12.72
CA GLU A 308 11.92 -26.96 11.44
C GLU A 308 13.23 -26.19 11.26
N SER A 309 13.35 -25.02 11.86
CA SER A 309 14.59 -24.22 11.82
C SER A 309 15.83 -24.96 12.36
N VAL A 310 15.63 -25.96 13.21
CA VAL A 310 16.70 -26.80 13.78
C VAL A 310 16.84 -28.12 13.01
N LEU A 311 15.75 -28.62 12.43
CA LEU A 311 15.69 -29.96 11.85
C LEU A 311 15.98 -29.99 10.34
N LYS A 312 15.66 -28.92 9.61
CA LYS A 312 15.79 -28.86 8.15
C LYS A 312 17.10 -28.18 7.75
N LYS A 313 17.72 -28.68 6.69
CA LYS A 313 18.90 -28.07 6.06
C LYS A 313 18.61 -26.68 5.48
N GLU A 314 17.41 -26.51 4.91
CA GLU A 314 16.93 -25.25 4.33
C GLU A 314 15.56 -24.89 4.92
N PRO A 315 15.51 -24.32 6.13
CA PRO A 315 14.27 -23.86 6.74
C PRO A 315 13.76 -22.58 6.06
N ARG A 316 12.43 -22.35 6.13
CA ARG A 316 11.81 -21.12 5.61
C ARG A 316 12.18 -19.87 6.40
N VAL A 317 12.67 -20.04 7.62
CA VAL A 317 13.11 -18.95 8.50
C VAL A 317 14.16 -19.50 9.46
N PHE A 318 15.20 -18.71 9.70
CA PHE A 318 16.31 -19.07 10.57
C PHE A 318 16.19 -18.35 11.91
N PHE A 319 16.40 -19.09 12.99
CA PHE A 319 16.47 -18.51 14.33
C PHE A 319 17.89 -18.71 14.87
N PRO A 320 18.59 -17.64 15.28
CA PRO A 320 19.89 -17.76 15.92
C PRO A 320 19.84 -18.72 17.12
N PRO A 321 20.82 -19.63 17.30
CA PRO A 321 20.80 -20.64 18.36
C PRO A 321 20.68 -20.05 19.78
N ASP A 322 21.28 -18.88 20.01
CA ASP A 322 21.22 -18.13 21.26
C ASP A 322 19.81 -17.60 21.57
N ARG A 323 18.99 -17.39 20.54
CA ARG A 323 17.64 -16.79 20.66
C ARG A 323 16.51 -17.79 20.54
N VAL A 324 16.69 -18.88 19.77
CA VAL A 324 15.63 -19.86 19.51
C VAL A 324 15.08 -20.47 20.81
N VAL A 325 15.95 -20.75 21.79
CA VAL A 325 15.55 -21.26 23.11
C VAL A 325 14.66 -20.26 23.83
N ARG A 326 15.05 -18.97 23.83
CA ARG A 326 14.27 -17.87 24.43
C ARG A 326 12.91 -17.71 23.77
N TYR A 327 12.85 -17.79 22.43
CA TYR A 327 11.58 -17.68 21.70
C TYR A 327 10.65 -18.84 21.98
N ARG A 328 11.17 -20.08 22.00
CA ARG A 328 10.38 -21.27 22.37
C ARG A 328 9.82 -21.14 23.79
N GLN A 329 10.66 -20.76 24.76
CA GLN A 329 10.21 -20.54 26.13
C GLN A 329 9.15 -19.45 26.24
N LYS A 330 9.30 -18.34 25.51
CA LYS A 330 8.32 -17.25 25.48
C LYS A 330 6.95 -17.71 24.98
N ILE A 331 6.92 -18.53 23.94
CA ILE A 331 5.67 -19.07 23.36
C ILE A 331 5.04 -20.12 24.29
N LEU A 332 5.85 -20.96 24.93
CA LEU A 332 5.36 -21.95 25.90
C LEU A 332 4.76 -21.29 27.14
N LYS A 333 5.38 -20.21 27.63
CA LYS A 333 4.92 -19.46 28.81
C LYS A 333 3.74 -18.53 28.52
N ALA A 334 3.37 -18.32 27.26
CA ALA A 334 2.26 -17.43 26.91
C ALA A 334 0.93 -18.05 27.34
N SER A 335 0.38 -17.57 28.45
CA SER A 335 -0.93 -17.95 28.98
C SER A 335 -2.11 -17.33 28.20
N HIS A 336 -1.86 -16.30 27.41
CA HIS A 336 -2.86 -15.56 26.64
C HIS A 336 -2.65 -15.70 25.13
N HIS A 337 -3.71 -15.46 24.35
CA HIS A 337 -3.60 -15.32 22.90
C HIS A 337 -2.66 -14.15 22.58
N ILE A 338 -1.52 -14.46 21.98
CA ILE A 338 -0.43 -13.55 21.54
C ILE A 338 -0.34 -13.56 20.01
N GLU A 339 -1.49 -13.46 19.35
CA GLU A 339 -1.61 -13.58 17.89
C GLU A 339 -0.78 -12.51 17.17
N GLU A 340 -0.68 -11.30 17.71
CA GLU A 340 0.16 -10.24 17.14
C GLU A 340 1.63 -10.68 17.01
N LEU A 341 2.13 -11.46 17.99
CA LEU A 341 3.49 -11.98 17.96
C LEU A 341 3.66 -12.97 16.81
N TYR A 342 2.73 -13.92 16.65
CA TYR A 342 2.77 -14.89 15.55
C TYR A 342 2.64 -14.20 14.19
N ASP A 343 1.70 -13.27 14.08
CA ASP A 343 1.39 -12.57 12.84
C ASP A 343 2.53 -11.65 12.40
N SER A 344 3.25 -11.02 13.34
CA SER A 344 4.42 -10.19 12.99
C SER A 344 5.52 -11.00 12.29
N LEU A 345 5.80 -12.22 12.75
CA LEU A 345 6.75 -13.12 12.12
C LEU A 345 6.25 -13.63 10.76
N LEU A 346 5.00 -14.08 10.69
CA LEU A 346 4.41 -14.58 9.43
C LEU A 346 4.36 -13.49 8.37
N GLN A 347 3.97 -12.28 8.72
CA GLN A 347 3.98 -11.14 7.82
C GLN A 347 5.39 -10.83 7.30
N ALA A 348 6.43 -10.92 8.14
CA ALA A 348 7.82 -10.72 7.70
C ALA A 348 8.25 -11.78 6.68
N VAL A 349 7.97 -13.06 6.96
CA VAL A 349 8.28 -14.17 6.05
C VAL A 349 7.51 -14.03 4.73
N ALA A 350 6.20 -13.71 4.80
CA ALA A 350 5.39 -13.48 3.60
C ALA A 350 5.89 -12.29 2.78
N PHE A 351 6.34 -11.20 3.41
CA PHE A 351 6.91 -10.06 2.70
C PHE A 351 8.10 -10.49 1.84
N TYR A 352 9.07 -11.20 2.42
CA TYR A 352 10.24 -11.67 1.67
C TYR A 352 9.84 -12.66 0.58
N GLU A 353 9.00 -13.66 0.87
CA GLU A 353 8.59 -14.65 -0.12
C GLU A 353 7.77 -14.04 -1.28
N LEU A 354 6.96 -13.00 -1.05
CA LEU A 354 6.19 -12.33 -2.09
C LEU A 354 7.01 -11.33 -2.92
N VAL A 355 8.03 -10.70 -2.32
CA VAL A 355 8.90 -9.73 -3.02
C VAL A 355 10.01 -10.44 -3.81
N PHE A 356 10.61 -11.48 -3.25
CA PHE A 356 11.77 -12.17 -3.80
C PHE A 356 11.46 -13.56 -4.40
N GLY A 357 10.27 -14.09 -4.16
CA GLY A 357 9.86 -15.44 -4.56
C GLY A 357 10.27 -16.52 -3.54
N ARG A 358 9.63 -17.69 -3.61
CA ARG A 358 10.08 -18.88 -2.87
C ARG A 358 11.25 -19.52 -3.63
N GLY A 359 12.42 -19.59 -3.01
CA GLY A 359 13.57 -20.34 -3.53
C GLY A 359 14.35 -19.69 -4.68
N SER A 360 13.99 -18.48 -5.13
CA SER A 360 14.75 -17.74 -6.13
C SER A 360 15.79 -16.83 -5.47
N GLU A 361 17.06 -17.15 -5.66
CA GLU A 361 18.23 -16.24 -5.55
C GLU A 361 18.30 -15.39 -4.26
N LEU A 362 18.20 -16.03 -3.10
CA LEU A 362 18.79 -15.49 -1.85
C LEU A 362 20.29 -15.85 -1.74
N LYS A 363 20.94 -16.12 -2.88
CA LYS A 363 22.40 -16.24 -2.96
C LYS A 363 22.95 -14.83 -3.20
N CYS A 364 23.49 -14.23 -2.15
CA CYS A 364 24.53 -13.23 -2.33
C CYS A 364 25.75 -13.90 -2.97
#